data_AF-A0A2D9CD02-F1
#
_entry.id   AF-A0A2D9CD02-F1
#
_cell.length_a   1.000
_cell.length_b   1.000
_cell.length_c   1.000
_cell.angle_alpha   90.00
_cell.angle_beta   90.00
_cell.angle_gamma   90.00
#
_symmetry.space_group_name_H-M   'P 1'
#
loop_
_entity.id
_entity.type
_entity.pdbx_description
1 polymer ?
#
loop_
_entity_poly.entity_id
_entity_poly.type
_entity_poly.pdbx_seq_one_letter_code
_entity_poly.pdbx_strand_id
1 'polypeptide(L)'
;MMCAGGARSQPSDPGSTTVKVTKDSSADSNTTQSGQVSGSLSELFERIEDAEVIRRAGLKASLLRQVQQTLPFVVVVDDAPSYLYAISQWEAMLRFPVLWDDGSVESREHIARFVRAYQPEKVLRLEDDGDWQFGGTRDDRAASIEKALAKALSEQRNDWRDSIKSINDQGIVSPGVVLTDPGDDAWPAALALA
;
A
#
# COMPACT_ATOMS: atom_id res chain seq x y z
N MET A 1 -42.53 -5.14 -39.33
CA MET A 1 -41.25 -4.72 -39.94
C MET A 1 -40.16 -5.51 -39.21
N MET A 2 -39.68 -6.57 -39.85
CA MET A 2 -38.75 -7.56 -39.28
C MET A 2 -37.32 -7.11 -39.57
N CYS A 3 -36.46 -7.01 -38.54
CA CYS A 3 -35.03 -6.81 -38.72
C CYS A 3 -34.27 -8.04 -38.23
N ALA A 4 -33.40 -8.52 -39.11
CA ALA A 4 -32.73 -9.79 -39.08
C ALA A 4 -31.62 -9.87 -38.01
N GLY A 5 -31.44 -11.08 -37.48
CA GLY A 5 -30.33 -11.44 -36.61
C GLY A 5 -29.00 -11.47 -37.37
N GLY A 6 -27.98 -10.86 -36.75
CA GLY A 6 -26.60 -10.93 -37.19
C GLY A 6 -25.79 -11.79 -36.22
N ALA A 7 -25.38 -12.97 -36.69
CA ALA A 7 -24.35 -13.79 -36.05
C ALA A 7 -22.96 -13.19 -36.34
N ARG A 8 -22.12 -12.99 -35.31
CA ARG A 8 -20.68 -12.77 -35.48
C ARG A 8 -19.87 -13.48 -34.40
N SER A 9 -19.23 -14.55 -34.85
CA SER A 9 -17.81 -14.89 -34.74
C SER A 9 -17.14 -14.85 -33.36
N GLN A 10 -16.88 -16.05 -32.83
CA GLN A 10 -15.93 -16.30 -31.75
C GLN A 10 -14.48 -16.00 -32.21
N PRO A 11 -13.68 -15.27 -31.43
CA PRO A 11 -12.24 -15.22 -31.60
C PRO A 11 -11.57 -16.45 -30.96
N SER A 12 -10.67 -17.06 -31.74
CA SER A 12 -9.85 -18.22 -31.44
C SER A 12 -8.72 -17.93 -30.43
N ASP A 13 -8.54 -18.85 -29.48
CA ASP A 13 -7.48 -18.91 -28.48
C ASP A 13 -6.05 -18.90 -29.07
N PRO A 14 -5.14 -18.05 -28.57
CA PRO A 14 -3.71 -18.18 -28.81
C PRO A 14 -3.01 -19.03 -27.71
N GLY A 15 -2.58 -20.23 -28.11
CA GLY A 15 -1.24 -20.77 -27.81
C GLY A 15 -0.82 -20.98 -26.35
N SER A 16 -1.18 -22.15 -25.79
CA SER A 16 -0.50 -22.71 -24.61
C SER A 16 0.97 -23.02 -24.96
N THR A 17 1.90 -22.25 -24.40
CA THR A 17 3.34 -22.47 -24.56
C THR A 17 3.86 -23.29 -23.39
N THR A 18 4.18 -24.56 -23.64
CA THR A 18 4.84 -25.45 -22.67
C THR A 18 6.32 -25.09 -22.56
N VAL A 19 6.72 -24.48 -21.44
CA VAL A 19 8.13 -24.19 -21.13
C VAL A 19 8.77 -25.46 -20.54
N LYS A 20 9.74 -26.03 -21.26
CA LYS A 20 10.67 -27.05 -20.73
C LYS A 20 11.68 -26.36 -19.83
N VAL A 21 11.72 -26.76 -18.57
CA VAL A 21 12.74 -26.35 -17.59
C VAL A 21 14.00 -27.19 -17.83
N THR A 22 15.06 -26.54 -18.29
CA THR A 22 16.41 -27.13 -18.35
C THR A 22 17.14 -26.77 -17.04
N LYS A 23 17.52 -27.79 -16.28
CA LYS A 23 18.22 -27.69 -15.00
C LYS A 23 19.73 -27.79 -15.27
N ASP A 24 20.37 -26.64 -15.46
CA ASP A 24 21.84 -26.57 -15.44
C ASP A 24 22.30 -26.08 -14.06
N SER A 25 22.94 -27.01 -13.35
CA SER A 25 23.62 -26.77 -12.07
C SER A 25 25.03 -26.29 -12.34
N SER A 26 25.28 -25.01 -12.07
CA SER A 26 26.63 -24.46 -11.87
C SER A 26 26.68 -23.80 -10.50
N ALA A 27 27.41 -24.44 -9.60
CA ALA A 27 27.64 -24.01 -8.24
C ALA A 27 28.81 -23.02 -8.21
N ASP A 28 28.50 -21.72 -8.11
CA ASP A 28 29.46 -20.71 -7.68
C ASP A 28 29.12 -20.31 -6.24
N SER A 29 29.91 -20.84 -5.32
CA SER A 29 29.88 -20.53 -3.90
C SER A 29 30.50 -19.15 -3.66
N ASN A 30 29.70 -18.09 -3.83
CA ASN A 30 30.02 -16.78 -3.24
C ASN A 30 29.44 -16.75 -1.82
N THR A 31 30.31 -16.96 -0.84
CA THR A 31 30.05 -16.73 0.58
C THR A 31 29.88 -15.23 0.81
N THR A 32 28.69 -14.71 0.51
CA THR A 32 28.21 -13.47 1.09
C THR A 32 27.94 -13.75 2.55
N GLN A 33 28.78 -13.20 3.45
CA GLN A 33 28.50 -13.15 4.88
C GLN A 33 27.24 -12.31 5.10
N SER A 34 26.07 -12.94 4.95
CA SER A 34 24.84 -12.45 5.57
C SER A 34 25.04 -12.62 7.06
N GLY A 35 25.58 -11.58 7.70
CA GLY A 35 25.60 -11.49 9.16
C GLY A 35 24.18 -11.68 9.64
N GLN A 36 23.90 -12.84 10.25
CA GLN A 36 22.61 -13.13 10.84
C GLN A 36 22.41 -12.13 11.98
N VAL A 37 21.66 -11.06 11.70
CA VAL A 37 21.16 -10.14 12.72
C VAL A 37 20.01 -10.88 13.42
N SER A 38 20.37 -11.86 14.25
CA SER A 38 19.45 -12.65 15.07
C SER A 38 19.06 -11.88 16.35
N GLY A 39 18.85 -10.57 16.24
CA GLY A 39 18.33 -9.77 17.33
C GLY A 39 16.81 -9.75 17.27
N SER A 40 16.15 -9.81 18.43
CA SER A 40 14.72 -9.51 18.54
C SER A 40 14.45 -8.10 17.99
N LEU A 41 13.30 -7.87 17.36
CA LEU A 41 12.91 -6.52 16.89
C LEU A 41 13.02 -5.49 18.03
N SER A 42 12.70 -5.89 19.26
CA SER A 42 12.84 -5.06 20.45
C SER A 42 14.29 -4.61 20.70
N GLU A 43 15.27 -5.50 20.54
CA GLU A 43 16.69 -5.17 20.72
C GLU A 43 17.19 -4.21 19.63
N LEU A 44 16.65 -4.30 18.41
CA LEU A 44 16.94 -3.35 17.35
C LEU A 44 16.36 -1.97 17.65
N PHE A 45 15.15 -1.90 18.22
CA PHE A 45 14.56 -0.64 18.66
C PHE A 45 15.36 0.01 19.79
N GLU A 46 15.80 -0.75 20.80
CA GLU A 46 16.67 -0.24 21.87
C GLU A 46 17.97 0.36 21.32
N ARG A 47 18.64 -0.33 20.38
CA ARG A 47 19.84 0.21 19.71
C ARG A 47 19.57 1.50 18.92
N ILE A 48 18.39 1.63 18.34
CA ILE A 48 17.97 2.84 17.63
C ILE A 48 17.74 4.00 18.61
N GLU A 49 17.22 3.72 19.81
CA GLU A 49 17.02 4.73 20.86
C GLU A 49 18.33 5.27 21.42
N ASP A 50 19.40 4.47 21.43
CA ASP A 50 20.73 4.90 21.84
C ASP A 50 21.49 5.68 20.75
N ALA A 51 21.04 5.62 19.50
CA ALA A 51 21.69 6.33 18.39
C ALA A 51 21.47 7.86 18.44
N GLU A 52 22.44 8.61 17.92
CA GLU A 52 22.34 10.06 17.71
C GLU A 52 21.05 10.42 16.95
N VAL A 53 20.40 11.52 17.34
CA VAL A 53 19.07 11.93 16.85
C VAL A 53 18.96 11.92 15.32
N ILE A 54 19.99 12.36 14.61
CA ILE A 54 20.01 12.39 13.14
C ILE A 54 20.06 10.97 12.55
N ARG A 55 20.86 10.07 13.12
CA ARG A 55 20.99 8.68 12.63
C ARG A 55 19.76 7.84 12.98
N ARG A 56 19.10 8.17 14.10
CA ARG A 56 17.89 7.52 14.57
C ARG A 56 16.77 7.53 13.53
N ALA A 57 16.52 8.66 12.88
CA ALA A 57 15.47 8.76 11.85
C ALA A 57 15.75 7.84 10.65
N GLY A 58 17.00 7.82 10.17
CA GLY A 58 17.41 6.96 9.05
C GLY A 58 17.33 5.47 9.39
N LEU A 59 17.80 5.07 10.57
CA LEU A 59 17.71 3.67 11.03
C LEU A 59 16.25 3.21 11.19
N LYS A 60 15.38 4.07 11.72
CA LYS A 60 13.94 3.77 11.85
C LYS A 60 13.28 3.57 10.50
N ALA A 61 13.46 4.50 9.57
CA ALA A 61 12.91 4.38 8.23
C ALA A 61 13.40 3.10 7.52
N SER A 62 14.67 2.72 7.73
CA SER A 62 15.21 1.47 7.19
C SER A 62 14.55 0.24 7.82
N LEU A 63 14.37 0.21 9.15
CA LEU A 63 13.75 -0.91 9.84
C LEU A 63 12.28 -1.07 9.45
N LEU A 64 11.55 0.03 9.35
CA LEU A 64 10.14 0.05 8.93
C LEU A 64 9.97 -0.50 7.52
N ARG A 65 10.82 -0.09 6.57
CA ARG A 65 10.83 -0.66 5.22
C ARG A 65 11.15 -2.15 5.18
N GLN A 66 11.87 -2.66 6.18
CA GLN A 66 12.20 -4.08 6.28
C GLN A 66 11.05 -4.91 6.86
N VAL A 67 10.27 -4.35 7.79
CA VAL A 67 9.13 -5.05 8.41
C VAL A 67 7.83 -4.87 7.65
N GLN A 68 7.66 -3.74 6.94
CA GLN A 68 6.47 -3.47 6.15
C GLN A 68 6.48 -4.30 4.87
N GLN A 69 5.52 -5.22 4.78
CA GLN A 69 5.36 -6.10 3.63
C GLN A 69 4.39 -5.46 2.65
N THR A 70 4.85 -5.24 1.42
CA THR A 70 4.00 -4.77 0.33
C THR A 70 3.48 -5.97 -0.44
N LEU A 71 2.16 -6.17 -0.45
CA LEU A 71 1.51 -7.23 -1.21
C LEU A 71 1.64 -6.98 -2.72
N PRO A 72 1.84 -8.02 -3.54
CA PRO A 72 2.19 -7.87 -4.96
C PRO A 72 0.95 -7.61 -5.84
N PHE A 73 -0.03 -6.85 -5.36
CA PHE A 73 -1.16 -6.41 -6.17
C PHE A 73 -1.37 -4.90 -6.02
N VAL A 74 -1.94 -4.30 -7.06
CA VAL A 74 -2.25 -2.86 -7.09
C VAL A 74 -3.76 -2.69 -7.15
N VAL A 75 -4.29 -1.76 -6.36
CA VAL A 75 -5.70 -1.37 -6.41
C VAL A 75 -5.83 -0.03 -7.12
N VAL A 76 -6.74 0.06 -8.08
CA VAL A 76 -7.09 1.30 -8.78
C VAL A 76 -8.48 1.73 -8.34
N VAL A 77 -8.60 2.99 -7.94
CA VAL A 77 -9.84 3.62 -7.46
C VAL A 77 -10.14 4.86 -8.30
N ASP A 78 -11.41 5.23 -8.41
CA ASP A 78 -11.83 6.37 -9.24
C ASP A 78 -12.16 7.63 -8.40
N ASP A 79 -12.38 7.47 -7.08
CA ASP A 79 -12.81 8.55 -6.19
C ASP A 79 -12.25 8.46 -4.76
N ALA A 80 -12.55 9.51 -3.99
CA ALA A 80 -12.05 9.68 -2.63
C ALA A 80 -12.64 8.67 -1.62
N PRO A 81 -13.97 8.39 -1.62
CA PRO A 81 -14.52 7.34 -0.79
C PRO A 81 -13.86 5.98 -1.02
N SER A 82 -13.70 5.57 -2.29
CA SER A 82 -13.05 4.32 -2.68
C SER A 82 -11.58 4.28 -2.25
N TYR A 83 -10.87 5.40 -2.35
CA TYR A 83 -9.50 5.51 -1.85
C TYR A 83 -9.42 5.29 -0.34
N LEU A 84 -10.27 5.97 0.44
CA LEU A 84 -10.33 5.78 1.90
C LEU A 84 -10.70 4.35 2.28
N TYR A 85 -11.68 3.76 1.57
CA TYR A 85 -12.04 2.37 1.77
C TYR A 85 -10.84 1.46 1.55
N ALA A 86 -10.13 1.60 0.42
CA ALA A 86 -8.98 0.79 0.08
C ALA A 86 -7.85 0.90 1.12
N ILE A 87 -7.51 2.12 1.56
CA ILE A 87 -6.53 2.34 2.63
C ILE A 87 -6.98 1.69 3.94
N SER A 88 -8.29 1.74 4.25
CA SER A 88 -8.85 1.13 5.45
C SER A 88 -8.77 -0.41 5.48
N GLN A 89 -8.42 -1.05 4.36
CA GLN A 89 -8.18 -2.50 4.27
C GLN A 89 -6.72 -2.87 4.46
N TRP A 90 -5.83 -1.91 4.72
CA TRP A 90 -4.47 -2.23 5.16
C TRP A 90 -4.52 -2.89 6.53
N GLU A 91 -3.67 -3.89 6.73
CA GLU A 91 -3.60 -4.65 7.98
C GLU A 91 -2.21 -4.50 8.58
N ALA A 92 -2.04 -3.53 9.48
CA ALA A 92 -0.80 -3.23 10.20
C ALA A 92 0.43 -3.08 9.28
N MET A 93 1.18 -4.16 9.05
CA MET A 93 2.40 -4.19 8.24
C MET A 93 2.15 -4.61 6.78
N LEU A 94 0.98 -5.16 6.48
CA LEU A 94 0.56 -5.55 5.13
C LEU A 94 -0.08 -4.36 4.45
N ARG A 95 0.63 -3.81 3.44
CA ARG A 95 0.13 -2.71 2.62
C ARG A 95 0.11 -3.12 1.15
N PHE A 96 -0.67 -2.41 0.35
CA PHE A 96 -0.66 -2.54 -1.11
C PHE A 96 -0.78 -1.16 -1.74
N PRO A 97 -0.19 -0.92 -2.92
CA PRO A 97 -0.35 0.36 -3.62
C PRO A 97 -1.80 0.58 -4.03
N VAL A 98 -2.30 1.79 -3.73
CA VAL A 98 -3.60 2.29 -4.19
C VAL A 98 -3.34 3.45 -5.14
N LEU A 99 -3.87 3.36 -6.36
CA LEU A 99 -3.70 4.37 -7.41
C LEU A 99 -5.04 5.00 -7.75
N TRP A 100 -5.05 6.32 -7.93
CA TRP A 100 -6.25 7.08 -8.24
C TRP A 100 -6.34 7.38 -9.74
N ASP A 101 -7.38 6.86 -10.40
CA ASP A 101 -7.72 7.16 -11.80
C ASP A 101 -8.85 8.19 -11.87
N ASP A 102 -8.52 9.43 -12.17
CA ASP A 102 -9.51 10.51 -12.37
C ASP A 102 -10.20 10.45 -13.75
N GLY A 103 -9.93 9.39 -14.52
CA GLY A 103 -10.43 9.19 -15.88
C GLY A 103 -9.66 9.95 -16.95
N SER A 104 -8.68 10.78 -16.58
CA SER A 104 -7.83 11.49 -17.52
C SER A 104 -6.88 10.54 -18.26
N VAL A 105 -6.47 10.93 -19.47
CA VAL A 105 -5.45 10.18 -20.21
C VAL A 105 -4.12 10.19 -19.46
N GLU A 106 -3.78 11.31 -18.84
CA GLU A 106 -2.54 11.48 -18.08
C GLU A 106 -2.48 10.52 -16.87
N SER A 107 -3.55 10.44 -16.06
CA SER A 107 -3.60 9.52 -14.92
C SER A 107 -3.44 8.06 -15.37
N ARG A 108 -4.17 7.66 -16.41
CA ARG A 108 -4.05 6.30 -16.97
C ARG A 108 -2.64 5.98 -17.46
N GLU A 109 -1.95 6.94 -18.07
CA GLU A 109 -0.55 6.77 -18.46
C GLU A 109 0.38 6.64 -17.25
N HIS A 110 0.18 7.43 -16.19
CA HIS A 110 0.94 7.32 -14.95
C HIS A 110 0.73 5.97 -14.26
N ILE A 111 -0.52 5.51 -14.18
CA ILE A 111 -0.87 4.18 -13.67
C ILE A 111 -0.20 3.10 -14.52
N ALA A 112 -0.27 3.18 -15.85
CA ALA A 112 0.37 2.22 -16.73
C ALA A 112 1.90 2.21 -16.57
N ARG A 113 2.53 3.38 -16.40
CA ARG A 113 3.98 3.48 -16.10
C ARG A 113 4.32 2.83 -14.76
N PHE A 114 3.53 3.10 -13.72
CA PHE A 114 3.71 2.49 -12.40
C PHE A 114 3.58 0.97 -12.45
N VAL A 115 2.50 0.44 -13.03
CA VAL A 115 2.25 -1.01 -13.12
C VAL A 115 3.36 -1.72 -13.89
N ARG A 116 3.89 -1.14 -14.97
CA ARG A 116 5.03 -1.72 -15.71
C ARG A 116 6.32 -1.76 -14.90
N ALA A 117 6.58 -0.73 -14.10
CA ALA A 117 7.77 -0.65 -13.26
C ALA A 117 7.66 -1.53 -12.01
N TYR A 118 6.48 -1.58 -11.39
CA TYR A 118 6.22 -2.33 -10.16
C TYR A 118 6.03 -3.83 -10.40
N GLN A 119 5.53 -4.21 -11.58
CA GLN A 119 5.26 -5.61 -11.97
C GLN A 119 4.40 -6.39 -10.96
N PRO A 120 3.20 -5.89 -10.61
CA PRO A 120 2.32 -6.62 -9.69
C PRO A 120 1.83 -7.93 -10.32
N GLU A 121 1.54 -8.92 -9.49
CA GLU A 121 0.87 -10.16 -9.89
C GLU A 121 -0.56 -9.89 -10.36
N LYS A 122 -1.24 -8.90 -9.76
CA LYS A 122 -2.63 -8.55 -10.07
C LYS A 122 -2.86 -7.05 -10.00
N VAL A 123 -3.74 -6.55 -10.86
CA VAL A 123 -4.28 -5.19 -10.79
C VAL A 123 -5.79 -5.32 -10.59
N LEU A 124 -6.30 -4.76 -9.51
CA LEU A 124 -7.70 -4.79 -9.13
C LEU A 124 -8.29 -3.39 -9.32
N ARG A 125 -9.49 -3.29 -9.89
CA ARG A 125 -10.28 -2.05 -9.87
C ARG A 125 -11.35 -2.21 -8.80
N LEU A 126 -11.42 -1.25 -7.88
CA LEU A 126 -12.42 -1.23 -6.82
C LEU A 126 -13.68 -0.54 -7.34
N GLU A 127 -14.82 -1.22 -7.24
CA GLU A 127 -16.13 -0.71 -7.69
C GLU A 127 -17.06 -0.33 -6.52
N ASP A 128 -16.73 -0.76 -5.30
CA ASP A 128 -17.53 -0.55 -4.09
C ASP A 128 -16.69 0.23 -3.07
N ASP A 129 -17.25 1.34 -2.60
CA ASP A 129 -16.63 2.23 -1.61
C ASP A 129 -17.03 1.88 -0.17
N GLY A 130 -17.82 0.83 0.06
CA GLY A 130 -18.14 0.30 1.39
C GLY A 130 -18.78 1.31 2.35
N ASP A 131 -19.65 2.18 1.82
CA ASP A 131 -20.37 3.26 2.52
C ASP A 131 -19.46 4.38 3.06
N TRP A 132 -18.24 4.54 2.53
CA TRP A 132 -17.41 5.68 2.89
C TRP A 132 -18.00 6.99 2.35
N GLN A 133 -17.93 8.04 3.16
CA GLN A 133 -18.36 9.36 2.76
C GLN A 133 -17.13 10.26 2.74
N PHE A 134 -16.95 11.00 1.65
CA PHE A 134 -15.89 11.99 1.55
C PHE A 134 -16.45 13.25 0.90
N GLY A 135 -16.44 14.35 1.66
CA GLY A 135 -17.10 15.60 1.26
C GLY A 135 -17.45 16.43 2.49
N GLY A 136 -18.34 17.41 2.31
CA GLY A 136 -18.78 18.27 3.41
C GLY A 136 -17.75 19.30 3.84
N THR A 137 -17.75 19.61 5.14
CA THR A 137 -16.84 20.58 5.74
C THR A 137 -15.42 20.01 5.84
N ARG A 138 -14.45 20.90 6.13
CA ARG A 138 -13.06 20.47 6.37
C ARG A 138 -12.97 19.44 7.50
N ASP A 139 -13.78 19.61 8.55
CA ASP A 139 -13.79 18.73 9.71
C ASP A 139 -14.37 17.34 9.38
N ASP A 140 -15.38 17.28 8.49
CA ASP A 140 -15.95 16.01 8.01
C ASP A 140 -14.93 15.19 7.21
N ARG A 141 -14.15 15.87 6.36
CA ARG A 141 -13.06 15.23 5.61
C ARG A 141 -11.94 14.75 6.53
N ALA A 142 -11.54 15.57 7.50
CA ALA A 142 -10.55 15.19 8.51
C ALA A 142 -10.99 13.93 9.26
N ALA A 143 -12.24 13.91 9.75
CA ALA A 143 -12.81 12.77 10.47
C ALA A 143 -12.83 11.50 9.61
N SER A 144 -13.10 11.62 8.31
CA SER A 144 -13.10 10.50 7.38
C SER A 144 -11.69 9.94 7.14
N ILE A 145 -10.69 10.81 6.98
CA ILE A 145 -9.27 10.41 6.88
C ILE A 145 -8.81 9.72 8.18
N GLU A 146 -9.11 10.31 9.34
CA GLU A 146 -8.78 9.75 10.64
C GLU A 146 -9.42 8.37 10.86
N LYS A 147 -10.69 8.21 10.46
CA LYS A 147 -11.40 6.92 10.53
C LYS A 147 -10.72 5.85 9.65
N ALA A 148 -10.30 6.21 8.43
CA ALA A 148 -9.62 5.27 7.52
C ALA A 148 -8.28 4.82 8.09
N LEU A 149 -7.49 5.76 8.59
CA LEU A 149 -6.21 5.48 9.21
C LEU A 149 -6.37 4.65 10.50
N ALA A 150 -7.34 4.99 11.35
CA ALA A 150 -7.62 4.23 12.56
C ALA A 150 -7.95 2.77 12.26
N LYS A 151 -8.77 2.52 11.22
CA LYS A 151 -9.10 1.16 10.78
C LYS A 151 -7.89 0.42 10.19
N ALA A 152 -7.06 1.10 9.40
CA ALA A 152 -5.83 0.53 8.83
C ALA A 152 -4.79 0.13 9.91
N LEU A 153 -4.74 0.88 11.02
CA LEU A 153 -3.79 0.66 12.11
C LEU A 153 -4.31 -0.30 13.19
N SER A 154 -5.63 -0.49 13.29
CA SER A 154 -6.26 -1.22 14.39
C SER A 154 -7.48 -2.00 13.92
N GLU A 155 -7.46 -3.33 14.07
CA GLU A 155 -8.63 -4.16 13.74
C GLU A 155 -9.83 -3.93 14.69
N GLN A 156 -9.71 -3.20 15.82
CA GLN A 156 -10.79 -3.12 16.82
C GLN A 156 -10.90 -1.82 17.65
N ARG A 157 -10.14 -0.74 17.39
CA ARG A 157 -10.19 0.48 18.24
C ARG A 157 -10.49 1.74 17.46
N ASN A 158 -11.51 2.47 17.91
CA ASN A 158 -12.03 3.68 17.26
C ASN A 158 -11.21 4.96 17.53
N ASP A 159 -10.23 4.94 18.45
CA ASP A 159 -9.37 6.10 18.73
C ASP A 159 -7.93 5.84 18.29
N TRP A 160 -7.43 6.66 17.36
CA TRP A 160 -6.05 6.59 16.88
C TRP A 160 -5.05 6.99 17.98
N ARG A 161 -5.44 7.81 18.97
CA ARG A 161 -4.56 8.18 20.09
C ARG A 161 -4.23 6.97 20.95
N ASP A 162 -5.22 6.13 21.21
CA ASP A 162 -5.02 4.85 21.90
C ASP A 162 -4.18 3.89 21.07
N SER A 163 -4.32 3.93 19.74
CA SER A 163 -3.49 3.14 18.82
C SER A 163 -2.03 3.59 18.87
N ILE A 164 -1.75 4.90 18.82
CA ILE A 164 -0.39 5.45 18.97
C ILE A 164 0.17 5.11 20.36
N LYS A 165 -0.64 5.24 21.42
CA LYS A 165 -0.20 4.87 22.76
C LYS A 165 0.17 3.39 22.83
N SER A 166 -0.66 2.50 22.28
CA SER A 166 -0.37 1.06 22.22
C SER A 166 0.89 0.75 21.41
N ILE A 167 1.09 1.42 20.27
CA ILE A 167 2.29 1.30 19.43
C ILE A 167 3.53 1.74 20.23
N ASN A 168 3.43 2.87 20.94
CA ASN A 168 4.50 3.38 21.80
C ASN A 168 4.79 2.46 23.00
N ASP A 169 3.75 1.90 23.63
CA ASP A 169 3.87 0.93 24.74
C ASP A 169 4.53 -0.38 24.28
N GLN A 170 4.43 -0.72 23.00
CA GLN A 170 5.14 -1.86 22.37
C GLN A 170 6.59 -1.53 21.98
N GLY A 171 7.07 -0.30 22.27
CA GLY A 171 8.38 0.17 21.85
C GLY A 171 8.49 0.42 20.35
N ILE A 172 7.38 0.39 19.62
CA ILE A 172 7.34 0.70 18.20
C ILE A 172 7.38 2.22 18.09
N VAL A 173 8.53 2.77 17.72
CA VAL A 173 8.65 4.22 17.59
C VAL A 173 8.02 4.70 16.29
N SER A 174 7.05 5.61 16.40
CA SER A 174 6.23 6.09 15.29
C SER A 174 7.05 6.47 14.04
N PRO A 175 6.64 6.03 12.83
CA PRO A 175 7.39 6.16 11.57
C PRO A 175 7.68 7.58 11.12
N GLY A 176 7.01 8.57 11.71
CA GLY A 176 7.11 9.97 11.38
C GLY A 176 5.80 10.67 11.69
N VAL A 177 5.76 11.99 11.47
CA VAL A 177 4.51 12.75 11.51
C VAL A 177 4.29 13.31 10.12
N VAL A 178 3.19 12.92 9.50
CA VAL A 178 2.72 13.53 8.24
C VAL A 178 1.65 14.55 8.60
N LEU A 179 1.83 15.78 8.12
CA LEU A 179 0.86 16.86 8.28
C LEU A 179 0.29 17.18 6.91
N THR A 180 -1.03 17.26 6.79
CA THR A 180 -1.72 17.61 5.56
C THR A 180 -2.98 18.39 5.87
N ASP A 181 -3.43 19.22 4.93
CA ASP A 181 -4.72 19.87 4.99
C ASP A 181 -5.75 19.01 4.23
N PRO A 182 -6.88 18.59 4.82
CA PRO A 182 -7.93 17.84 4.12
C PRO A 182 -8.56 18.57 2.91
N GLY A 183 -8.28 19.88 2.77
CA GLY A 183 -8.66 20.67 1.61
C GLY A 183 -7.64 20.68 0.46
N ASP A 184 -6.43 20.16 0.66
CA ASP A 184 -5.34 20.13 -0.33
C ASP A 184 -5.44 18.86 -1.19
N ASP A 185 -5.31 18.98 -2.51
CA ASP A 185 -5.33 17.85 -3.45
C ASP A 185 -4.21 16.82 -3.19
N ALA A 186 -3.17 17.18 -2.42
CA ALA A 186 -2.09 16.30 -2.01
C ALA A 186 -2.43 15.38 -0.80
N TRP A 187 -3.61 15.51 -0.19
CA TRP A 187 -4.00 14.70 0.97
C TRP A 187 -3.91 13.16 0.75
N PRO A 188 -4.18 12.59 -0.44
CA PRO A 188 -4.10 11.14 -0.63
C PRO A 188 -2.66 10.63 -0.47
N ALA A 189 -1.69 11.41 -0.98
CA ALA A 189 -0.27 11.09 -0.86
C ALA A 189 0.19 11.17 0.60
N ALA A 190 -0.29 12.18 1.34
CA ALA A 190 -0.02 12.29 2.77
C ALA A 190 -0.57 11.09 3.55
N LEU A 191 -1.80 10.65 3.26
CA LEU A 191 -2.39 9.49 3.90
C LEU A 191 -1.64 8.19 3.58
N ALA A 192 -1.18 8.00 2.34
CA ALA A 192 -0.42 6.81 1.96
C ALA A 192 0.93 6.69 2.70
N LEU A 193 1.50 7.82 3.11
CA LEU A 193 2.77 7.89 3.85
C LEU A 193 2.62 7.71 5.37
N ALA A 194 1.39 7.86 5.91
CA ALA A 194 1.10 7.69 7.33
C ALA A 194 1.18 6.21 7.77
#